data_AF-F3GBT5-F1
#
_entry.id   AF-F3GBT5-F1
#
_cell.length_a   1.000
_cell.length_b   1.000
_cell.length_c   1.000
_cell.angle_alpha   90.00
_cell.angle_beta   90.00
_cell.angle_gamma   90.00
#
_symmetry.space_group_name_H-M   'P 1'
#
loop_
_entity.id
_entity.type
_entity.pdbx_description
1 polymer ?
#
loop_
_entity_poly.entity_id
_entity_poly.type
_entity_poly.pdbx_seq_one_letter_code
_entity_poly.pdbx_strand_id
1 'polypeptide(L)'
;MFRLEKGASTVTLDKLESICAGLEISPLTFLALTLSAKSGDSTQMLLQRVQAELDEFEHSGGGEVLKAEVAAGAVVERRPGKPVDPEKLKKVLQCKAEGMSQKMASEMLGIPKQTVHDLWRRDAE
;
A
#
# COMPACT_ATOMS: atom_id res chain seq x y z
N MET A 1 -10.37 13.71 24.99
CA MET A 1 -9.97 12.59 25.86
C MET A 1 -11.20 11.84 26.35
N PHE A 2 -12.16 12.56 26.97
CA PHE A 2 -13.44 12.04 27.47
C PHE A 2 -14.19 11.01 26.61
N ARG A 3 -14.26 11.17 25.27
CA ARG A 3 -14.94 10.19 24.40
C ARG A 3 -14.17 8.87 24.26
N LEU A 4 -12.84 8.92 24.25
CA LEU A 4 -11.98 7.73 24.19
C LEU A 4 -12.07 6.93 25.48
N GLU A 5 -12.00 7.62 26.63
CA GLU A 5 -12.17 7.00 27.96
C GLU A 5 -13.53 6.31 28.10
N LYS A 6 -14.57 6.84 27.43
CA LYS A 6 -15.92 6.25 27.38
C LYS A 6 -16.09 5.17 26.30
N GLY A 7 -15.06 4.84 25.53
CA GLY A 7 -15.16 3.90 24.40
C GLY A 7 -16.07 4.38 23.26
N ALA A 8 -16.43 5.67 23.22
CA ALA A 8 -17.38 6.26 22.27
C ALA A 8 -16.71 6.78 20.98
N SER A 9 -15.44 6.43 20.76
CA SER A 9 -14.65 6.77 19.57
C SER A 9 -13.46 5.82 19.44
N THR A 10 -13.12 5.43 18.21
CA THR A 10 -11.88 4.70 17.89
C THR A 10 -10.67 5.62 18.00
N VAL A 11 -9.51 5.06 18.38
CA VAL A 11 -8.25 5.82 18.40
C VAL A 11 -7.68 5.91 16.98
N THR A 12 -7.34 7.12 16.53
CA THR A 12 -6.49 7.31 15.35
C THR A 12 -5.03 7.16 15.75
N LEU A 13 -4.12 6.96 14.79
CA LEU A 13 -2.68 6.92 15.06
C LEU A 13 -2.19 8.24 15.66
N ASP A 14 -2.58 9.40 15.12
CA ASP A 14 -2.23 10.71 15.68
C ASP A 14 -2.66 10.87 17.14
N LYS A 15 -3.81 10.28 17.48
CA LYS A 15 -4.36 10.35 18.83
C LYS A 15 -3.62 9.42 19.79
N LEU A 16 -3.21 8.25 19.33
CA LEU A 16 -2.33 7.34 20.06
C LEU A 16 -0.99 8.03 20.35
N GLU A 17 -0.36 8.66 19.35
CA GLU A 17 0.88 9.41 19.51
C GLU A 17 0.74 10.54 20.54
N SER A 18 -0.35 11.32 20.45
CA SER A 18 -0.62 12.39 21.43
C SER A 18 -0.76 11.88 22.86
N ILE A 19 -1.36 10.70 23.05
CA ILE A 19 -1.50 10.08 24.38
C ILE A 19 -0.13 9.62 24.89
N CYS A 20 0.65 8.94 24.03
CA CYS A 20 1.96 8.42 24.39
C CYS A 20 2.96 9.55 24.71
N ALA A 21 2.88 10.66 23.98
CA ALA A 21 3.67 11.87 24.27
C ALA A 21 3.40 12.42 25.67
N GLY A 22 2.12 12.47 26.09
CA GLY A 22 1.76 12.89 27.44
C GLY A 22 2.17 11.92 28.55
N LEU A 23 2.45 10.65 28.19
CA LEU A 23 2.95 9.62 29.10
C LEU A 23 4.47 9.45 29.03
N GLU A 24 5.17 10.23 28.19
CA GLU A 24 6.62 10.16 27.97
C GLU A 24 7.12 8.76 27.58
N ILE A 25 6.31 8.01 26.83
CA ILE A 25 6.66 6.68 26.32
C ILE A 25 6.44 6.59 24.82
N SER A 26 7.12 5.66 24.17
CA SER A 26 6.88 5.39 22.75
C SER A 26 5.53 4.70 22.54
N PRO A 27 4.86 4.89 21.38
CA PRO A 27 3.66 4.13 21.02
C PRO A 27 3.86 2.61 21.07
N LEU A 28 5.05 2.13 20.69
CA LEU A 28 5.39 0.71 20.75
C LEU A 28 5.43 0.20 22.20
N THR A 29 6.01 0.97 23.11
CA THR A 29 6.00 0.66 24.56
C THR A 29 4.57 0.59 25.08
N PHE A 30 3.73 1.56 24.75
CA PHE A 30 2.34 1.59 25.18
C PHE A 30 1.54 0.38 24.67
N LEU A 31 1.72 0.01 23.40
CA LEU A 31 1.09 -1.18 22.81
C LEU A 31 1.57 -2.46 23.49
N ALA A 32 2.87 -2.61 23.74
CA ALA A 32 3.42 -3.78 24.43
C ALA A 32 2.85 -3.93 25.85
N LEU A 33 2.76 -2.84 26.61
CA LEU A 33 2.15 -2.84 27.95
C LEU A 33 0.66 -3.18 27.91
N THR A 34 -0.08 -2.61 26.96
CA THR A 34 -1.51 -2.87 26.80
C THR A 34 -1.79 -4.32 26.42
N LEU A 35 -1.00 -4.89 25.50
CA LEU A 35 -1.13 -6.28 25.10
C LEU A 35 -0.75 -7.23 26.24
N SER A 36 0.34 -6.95 26.95
CA SER A 36 0.75 -7.72 28.13
C SER A 36 -0.34 -7.74 29.19
N ALA A 37 -0.96 -6.59 29.49
CA ALA A 37 -2.06 -6.50 30.43
C ALA A 37 -3.32 -7.26 29.97
N LYS A 38 -3.56 -7.34 28.65
CA LYS A 38 -4.73 -8.02 28.08
C LYS A 38 -4.57 -9.53 27.98
N SER A 39 -3.41 -10.02 27.54
CA SER A 39 -3.16 -11.45 27.33
C SER A 39 -2.62 -12.16 28.57
N GLY A 40 -2.02 -11.41 29.52
CA GLY A 40 -1.29 -11.96 30.66
C GLY A 40 0.15 -12.37 30.31
N ASP A 41 0.57 -12.24 29.05
CA ASP A 41 1.94 -12.55 28.64
C ASP A 41 2.91 -11.47 29.15
N SER A 42 4.17 -11.86 29.36
CA SER A 42 5.21 -10.88 29.69
C SER A 42 5.54 -10.03 28.46
N THR A 43 5.91 -8.76 28.69
CA THR A 43 6.41 -7.88 27.62
C THR A 43 7.61 -8.48 26.90
N GLN A 44 8.46 -9.24 27.59
CA GLN A 44 9.60 -9.92 26.99
C GLN A 44 9.18 -11.00 25.97
N MET A 45 8.15 -11.79 26.29
CA MET A 45 7.60 -12.78 25.35
C MET A 45 7.01 -12.10 24.12
N LEU A 46 6.28 -10.99 24.31
CA LEU A 46 5.72 -10.21 23.20
C LEU A 46 6.81 -9.65 22.29
N LEU A 47 7.90 -9.13 22.86
CA LEU A 47 9.03 -8.61 22.07
C LEU A 47 9.75 -9.71 21.28
N GLN A 48 9.92 -10.91 21.86
CA GLN A 48 10.49 -12.06 21.13
C GLN A 48 9.61 -12.47 19.96
N ARG A 49 8.29 -12.48 20.16
CA ARG A 49 7.33 -12.76 19.09
C ARG A 49 7.40 -11.72 17.98
N VAL A 50 7.42 -10.44 18.33
CA VAL A 50 7.55 -9.34 17.35
C VAL A 50 8.85 -9.49 16.55
N GLN A 51 9.96 -9.85 17.20
CA GLN A 51 11.21 -10.08 16.48
C GLN A 51 11.08 -11.21 15.46
N ALA A 52 10.49 -12.35 15.85
CA ALA A 52 10.29 -13.46 14.92
C ALA A 52 9.37 -13.09 13.74
N GLU A 53 8.30 -12.34 13.99
CA GLU A 53 7.40 -11.84 12.95
C GLU A 53 8.10 -10.85 12.00
N LEU A 54 8.98 -9.98 12.53
CA LEU A 54 9.80 -9.07 11.71
C LEU A 54 10.80 -9.84 10.86
N ASP A 55 11.49 -10.81 11.45
CA ASP A 55 12.44 -11.66 10.72
C ASP A 55 11.71 -12.38 9.57
N GLU A 56 10.56 -13.01 9.83
CA GLU A 56 9.76 -13.68 8.78
C GLU A 56 9.30 -12.71 7.68
N PHE A 57 8.87 -11.50 8.06
CA PHE A 57 8.47 -10.45 7.13
C PHE A 57 9.63 -10.04 6.22
N GLU A 58 10.83 -9.85 6.76
CA GLU A 58 12.03 -9.54 5.98
C GLU A 58 12.45 -10.69 5.07
N HIS A 59 12.46 -11.93 5.58
CA HIS A 59 12.79 -13.12 4.79
C HIS A 59 11.82 -13.33 3.62
N SER A 60 10.58 -12.87 3.76
CA SER A 60 9.55 -12.94 2.71
C SER A 60 9.63 -11.81 1.68
N GLY A 61 10.65 -10.95 1.76
CA GLY A 61 10.82 -9.78 0.88
C GLY A 61 9.89 -8.61 1.23
N GLY A 62 9.34 -8.58 2.45
CA GLY A 62 8.43 -7.55 2.90
C GLY A 62 9.06 -6.16 2.95
N GLY A 63 10.37 -6.08 3.20
CA GLY A 63 11.12 -4.82 3.20
C GLY A 63 11.15 -4.15 1.82
N GLU A 64 11.35 -4.93 0.75
CA GLU A 64 11.33 -4.47 -0.63
C GLU A 64 9.94 -4.00 -1.04
N VAL A 65 8.91 -4.75 -0.65
CA VAL A 65 7.50 -4.37 -0.87
C VAL A 65 7.19 -3.06 -0.16
N LEU A 66 7.59 -2.91 1.09
CA LEU A 66 7.35 -1.70 1.87
C LEU A 66 8.07 -0.48 1.28
N LYS A 67 9.32 -0.65 0.83
CA LYS A 67 10.08 0.40 0.13
C LYS A 67 9.45 0.78 -1.20
N ALA A 68 8.83 -0.17 -1.92
CA ALA A 68 8.14 0.11 -3.18
C ALA A 68 6.85 0.92 -2.96
N GLU A 69 6.17 0.74 -1.83
CA GLU A 69 4.96 1.47 -1.48
C GLU A 69 5.27 2.82 -0.79
N VAL A 70 6.50 3.08 -0.37
CA VAL A 70 6.94 4.33 0.28
C VAL A 70 8.15 4.93 -0.45
N ALA A 71 7.92 5.90 -1.32
CA ALA A 71 8.97 6.62 -2.03
C ALA A 71 9.18 8.02 -1.41
N ALA A 72 10.43 8.36 -1.09
CA ALA A 72 10.83 9.68 -0.61
C ALA A 72 10.02 10.21 0.60
N GLY A 73 9.60 9.32 1.52
CA GLY A 73 8.87 9.70 2.74
C GLY A 73 7.36 9.91 2.56
N ALA A 74 6.82 9.61 1.37
CA ALA A 74 5.39 9.58 1.12
C ALA A 74 4.96 8.19 0.62
N VAL A 75 3.73 7.80 0.96
CA VAL A 75 3.11 6.61 0.36
C VAL A 75 2.95 6.90 -1.13
N VAL A 76 3.43 6.00 -1.98
CA VAL A 76 3.30 6.11 -3.43
C VAL A 76 1.81 6.14 -3.76
N GLU A 77 1.32 7.27 -4.29
CA GLU A 77 -0.06 7.34 -4.76
C GLU A 77 -0.26 6.31 -5.86
N ARG A 78 -1.04 5.27 -5.57
CA ARG A 78 -1.56 4.38 -6.62
C ARG A 78 -2.42 5.21 -7.54
N ARG A 79 -1.96 5.41 -8.79
CA ARG A 79 -2.71 6.16 -9.82
C ARG A 79 -4.17 5.67 -9.83
N PRO A 80 -5.16 6.56 -9.66
CA PRO A 80 -6.56 6.17 -9.68
C PRO A 80 -6.91 5.50 -11.02
N GLY A 81 -7.38 4.27 -10.98
CA GLY A 81 -7.85 3.54 -12.16
C GLY A 81 -7.57 2.04 -12.11
N LYS A 82 -8.32 1.29 -12.93
CA LYS A 82 -8.06 -0.14 -13.15
C LYS A 82 -6.63 -0.31 -13.69
N PRO A 83 -5.79 -1.18 -13.10
CA PRO A 83 -4.46 -1.47 -13.62
C PRO A 83 -4.56 -1.78 -15.11
N VAL A 84 -3.86 -1.03 -15.94
CA VAL A 84 -3.78 -1.33 -17.36
C VAL A 84 -2.87 -2.53 -17.53
N ASP A 85 -3.40 -3.52 -18.22
CA ASP A 85 -2.67 -4.69 -18.66
C ASP A 85 -1.46 -4.24 -19.52
N PRO A 86 -0.22 -4.39 -19.02
CA PRO A 86 0.98 -3.84 -19.66
C PRO A 86 1.24 -4.49 -21.02
N GLU A 87 0.83 -5.74 -21.21
CA GLU A 87 0.96 -6.42 -22.49
C GLU A 87 0.01 -5.83 -23.54
N LYS A 88 -1.22 -5.51 -23.15
CA LYS A 88 -2.19 -4.84 -24.05
C LYS A 88 -1.73 -3.45 -24.42
N LEU A 89 -1.20 -2.70 -23.46
CA LEU A 89 -0.62 -1.37 -23.73
C LEU A 89 0.52 -1.49 -24.74
N LYS A 90 1.52 -2.34 -24.48
CA LYS A 90 2.66 -2.53 -25.39
C LYS A 90 2.23 -2.90 -26.81
N LYS A 91 1.29 -3.84 -26.96
CA LYS A 91 0.78 -4.27 -28.27
C LYS A 91 0.09 -3.12 -29.02
N VAL A 92 -0.75 -2.34 -28.34
CA VAL A 92 -1.44 -1.18 -28.96
C VAL A 92 -0.43 -0.11 -29.42
N LEU A 93 0.59 0.16 -28.62
CA LEU A 93 1.62 1.15 -28.93
C LEU A 93 2.54 0.69 -30.06
N GLN A 94 2.83 -0.61 -30.13
CA GLN A 94 3.55 -1.19 -31.26
C GLN A 94 2.76 -1.01 -32.57
N CYS A 95 1.46 -1.28 -32.59
CA CYS A 95 0.63 -1.03 -33.77
C CYS A 95 0.61 0.45 -34.18
N LYS A 96 0.64 1.37 -33.20
CA LYS A 96 0.75 2.81 -33.44
C LYS A 96 2.09 3.18 -34.06
N ALA A 97 3.19 2.64 -33.54
CA ALA A 97 4.54 2.86 -34.07
C ALA A 97 4.71 2.30 -35.49
N GLU A 98 4.02 1.20 -35.80
CA GLU A 98 3.94 0.60 -37.14
C GLU A 98 3.03 1.38 -38.11
N GLY A 99 2.48 2.53 -37.70
CA GLY A 99 1.68 3.42 -38.54
C GLY A 99 0.23 2.96 -38.76
N MET A 100 -0.25 1.98 -37.99
CA MET A 100 -1.61 1.48 -38.15
C MET A 100 -2.66 2.47 -37.65
N SER A 101 -3.86 2.39 -38.20
CA SER A 101 -5.01 3.10 -37.64
C SER A 101 -5.57 2.36 -36.41
N GLN A 102 -6.23 3.10 -35.52
CA GLN A 102 -6.91 2.51 -34.34
C GLN A 102 -7.92 1.42 -34.71
N LYS A 103 -8.54 1.52 -35.89
CA LYS A 103 -9.45 0.49 -36.41
C LYS A 103 -8.71 -0.81 -36.71
N MET A 104 -7.60 -0.72 -37.44
CA MET A 104 -6.77 -1.89 -37.78
C MET A 104 -6.17 -2.54 -36.53
N ALA A 105 -5.70 -1.74 -35.57
CA ALA A 105 -5.21 -2.25 -34.30
C ALA A 105 -6.30 -2.95 -33.47
N SER A 106 -7.54 -2.46 -33.50
CA SER A 106 -8.69 -3.10 -32.85
C SER A 106 -8.99 -4.47 -33.45
N GLU A 107 -9.03 -4.55 -34.79
CA GLU A 107 -9.29 -5.79 -35.52
C GLU A 107 -8.16 -6.81 -35.34
N MET A 108 -6.90 -6.36 -35.39
CA MET A 108 -5.72 -7.23 -35.27
C MET A 108 -5.50 -7.75 -33.84
N LEU A 109 -5.73 -6.91 -32.83
CA LEU A 109 -5.52 -7.29 -31.43
C LEU A 109 -6.76 -7.93 -30.79
N GLY A 110 -7.90 -7.95 -31.49
CA GLY A 110 -9.16 -8.50 -30.98
C GLY A 110 -9.71 -7.76 -29.75
N ILE A 111 -9.36 -6.48 -29.58
CA ILE A 111 -9.78 -5.66 -28.44
C ILE A 111 -10.74 -4.55 -28.89
N PRO A 112 -11.68 -4.11 -28.03
CA PRO A 112 -12.64 -3.06 -28.38
C PRO A 112 -11.94 -1.77 -28.81
N LYS A 113 -12.50 -1.08 -29.83
CA LYS A 113 -11.99 0.19 -30.34
C LYS A 113 -11.84 1.27 -29.26
N GLN A 114 -12.73 1.27 -28.26
CA GLN A 114 -12.65 2.18 -27.11
C GLN A 114 -11.41 1.89 -26.25
N THR A 115 -11.11 0.61 -25.99
CA THR A 115 -9.89 0.19 -25.30
C THR A 115 -8.64 0.58 -26.10
N VAL A 116 -8.65 0.44 -27.43
CA VAL A 116 -7.56 0.92 -28.28
C VAL A 116 -7.39 2.42 -28.14
N HIS A 117 -8.47 3.20 -28.26
CA HIS A 117 -8.44 4.66 -28.12
C HIS A 117 -7.83 5.11 -26.78
N ASP A 118 -8.25 4.49 -25.68
CA ASP A 118 -7.79 4.84 -24.35
C ASP A 118 -6.31 4.48 -24.11
N LEU A 119 -5.83 3.40 -24.72
CA LEU A 119 -4.42 2.99 -24.66
C LEU A 119 -3.53 3.79 -25.63
N TRP A 120 -4.06 4.19 -26.79
CA TRP A 120 -3.35 4.94 -27.84
C TRP A 120 -2.85 6.32 -27.39
N ARG A 121 -3.55 6.91 -26.41
CA ARG A 121 -3.28 8.25 -25.86
C ARG A 121 -2.32 8.25 -24.67
N ARG A 122 -1.96 7.08 -24.13
CA ARG A 122 -1.15 6.95 -22.90
C ARG A 122 0.37 7.07 -23.11
N ASP A 123 0.82 7.26 -24.35
CA ASP A 123 2.23 7.26 -24.77
C ASP A 123 2.69 8.64 -25.30
N ALA A 124 1.93 9.69 -25.03
CA ALA A 124 2.20 11.05 -25.49
C ALA A 124 2.52 12.03 -24.34
N GLU A 125 2.97 11.50 -23.20
CA GLU A 125 3.60 12.27 -22.11
C GLU A 125 5.03 11.78 -21.87
#